data_AF-A0A9X4EDL9-F1
#
_entry.id   AF-A0A9X4EDL9-F1
#
_cell.length_a   1.000
_cell.length_b   1.000
_cell.length_c   1.000
_cell.angle_alpha   90.00
_cell.angle_beta   90.00
_cell.angle_gamma   90.00
#
_symmetry.space_group_name_H-M   'P 1'
#
loop_
_entity.id
_entity.type
_entity.pdbx_description
1 polymer ?
#
loop_
_entity_poly.entity_id
_entity_poly.type
_entity_poly.pdbx_seq_one_letter_code
_entity_poly.pdbx_strand_id
1 'polypeptide(L)'
;MAAMLVLCSGCVAVARQGVKALRGDGKPAAACDGTILPAGLGGAVDGPYGMVTQVVPDPAFPGQDILVLKPEGAPGPSPVILLAHGYGPNRWTFYEDMIRHLVSRGAVVVYAPYPLLGAMGPLGRYDILWAGFQAAVAAAGPAMDLTRVGIIGHSFGGGAVPFLAHHAFVEQGWGRRGAFTLMLAPWYAYGTDDAQMAQLPANVLQGWQVYDGDTVNDHRMAVDLYRHAPTGAGRYFFQVNSGDLRWPGGPAGGCPLTADHLTPNRDNAPLLKRLAVLPVADALADQAFVPSAETANHLAALGQAKDGYRPLVRATDPAPLKPQDTYRWPWNSQQNPRTGEGTP
;
A
#
# COMPACT_ATOMS: atom_id res chain seq x y z
N MET A 1 -34.73 4.42 -18.52
CA MET A 1 -35.25 4.00 -17.20
C MET A 1 -34.06 3.77 -16.30
N ALA A 2 -33.76 4.74 -15.44
CA ALA A 2 -32.63 4.72 -14.52
C ALA A 2 -33.06 4.05 -13.21
N ALA A 3 -32.32 3.04 -12.76
CA ALA A 3 -32.49 2.45 -11.44
C ALA A 3 -31.35 2.96 -10.54
N MET A 4 -31.67 3.95 -9.72
CA MET A 4 -30.89 4.37 -8.57
C MET A 4 -30.89 3.23 -7.54
N LEU A 5 -29.72 2.66 -7.24
CA LEU A 5 -29.53 1.91 -6.00
C LEU A 5 -29.12 2.90 -4.91
N VAL A 6 -30.07 3.17 -4.02
CA VAL A 6 -29.83 3.82 -2.73
C VAL A 6 -29.11 2.80 -1.84
N LEU A 7 -27.81 2.99 -1.62
CA LEU A 7 -27.06 2.25 -0.60
C LEU A 7 -27.60 2.68 0.77
N CYS A 8 -28.24 1.71 1.44
CA CYS A 8 -28.89 1.89 2.73
C CYS A 8 -27.85 2.23 3.81
N SER A 9 -27.93 3.44 4.36
CA SER A 9 -27.10 3.96 5.47
C SER A 9 -27.31 3.24 6.81
N GLY A 10 -28.06 2.13 6.83
CA GLY A 10 -28.51 1.43 8.05
C GLY A 10 -27.78 0.12 8.40
N CYS A 11 -26.89 -0.40 7.55
CA CYS A 11 -26.24 -1.70 7.80
C CYS A 11 -24.94 -1.66 8.64
N VAL A 12 -24.56 -0.48 9.16
CA VAL A 12 -23.28 -0.28 9.89
C VAL A 12 -23.22 -1.06 11.22
N ALA A 13 -24.33 -1.58 11.74
CA ALA A 13 -24.38 -2.22 13.05
C ALA A 13 -24.09 -3.73 13.07
N VAL A 14 -24.09 -4.45 11.93
CA VAL A 14 -24.01 -5.94 11.93
C VAL A 14 -22.64 -6.49 11.48
N ALA A 15 -21.76 -5.65 10.93
CA ALA A 15 -20.42 -6.08 10.49
C ALA A 15 -19.40 -6.32 11.64
N ARG A 16 -19.76 -6.08 12.90
CA ARG A 16 -18.82 -6.15 14.04
C ARG A 16 -18.49 -7.55 14.56
N GLN A 17 -19.12 -8.63 14.05
CA GLN A 17 -18.95 -9.97 14.62
C GLN A 17 -18.24 -11.00 13.71
N GLY A 18 -17.91 -10.65 12.46
CA GLY A 18 -17.41 -11.62 11.47
C GLY A 18 -15.97 -12.12 11.67
N VAL A 19 -15.11 -11.39 12.39
CA VAL A 19 -13.68 -11.75 12.49
C VAL A 19 -13.39 -12.78 13.60
N LYS A 20 -14.29 -12.92 14.58
CA LYS A 20 -14.07 -13.84 15.72
C LYS A 20 -14.10 -15.32 15.33
N ALA A 21 -14.79 -15.68 14.25
CA ALA A 21 -15.06 -17.08 13.91
C ALA A 21 -13.94 -17.78 13.14
N LEU A 22 -13.01 -17.06 12.52
CA LEU A 22 -12.01 -17.66 11.61
C LEU A 22 -10.65 -17.96 12.26
N ARG A 23 -10.40 -17.55 13.51
CA ARG A 23 -9.09 -17.77 14.13
C ARG A 23 -8.97 -19.00 15.02
N GLY A 24 -10.06 -19.65 15.49
CA GLY A 24 -9.97 -20.86 16.31
C GLY A 24 -9.19 -20.74 17.64
N ASP A 25 -8.53 -19.61 17.86
CA ASP A 25 -7.67 -19.34 19.00
C ASP A 25 -8.54 -18.74 20.09
N GLY A 26 -8.90 -19.53 21.10
CA GLY A 26 -9.59 -19.09 22.32
C GLY A 26 -8.79 -18.11 23.19
N LYS A 27 -7.83 -17.37 22.62
CA LYS A 27 -7.09 -16.31 23.30
C LYS A 27 -7.94 -15.04 23.29
N PRO A 28 -8.16 -14.39 24.45
CA PRO A 28 -8.78 -13.08 24.46
C PRO A 28 -7.96 -12.12 23.58
N ALA A 29 -8.65 -11.34 22.73
CA ALA A 29 -8.04 -10.32 21.90
C ALA A 29 -7.14 -9.43 22.76
N ALA A 30 -5.85 -9.35 22.42
CA ALA A 30 -4.95 -8.44 23.09
C ALA A 30 -5.26 -7.04 22.54
N ALA A 31 -5.62 -6.08 23.38
CA ALA A 31 -6.20 -4.81 22.93
C ALA A 31 -5.31 -3.98 21.95
N CYS A 32 -4.05 -4.35 21.73
CA CYS A 32 -3.13 -3.73 20.76
C CYS A 32 -2.97 -4.54 19.44
N ASP A 33 -3.69 -5.64 19.26
CA ASP A 33 -3.60 -6.53 18.10
C ASP A 33 -4.40 -6.04 16.87
N GLY A 34 -5.06 -4.88 16.99
CA GLY A 34 -5.85 -4.28 15.91
C GLY A 34 -7.23 -4.90 15.68
N THR A 35 -7.64 -5.89 16.48
CA THR A 35 -8.99 -6.48 16.37
C THR A 35 -10.09 -5.55 16.90
N ILE A 36 -9.74 -4.66 17.83
CA ILE A 36 -10.62 -3.61 18.34
C ILE A 36 -10.03 -2.27 17.93
N LEU A 37 -10.77 -1.52 17.12
CA LEU A 37 -10.41 -0.16 16.77
C LEU A 37 -10.93 0.81 17.83
N PRO A 38 -10.07 1.72 18.34
CA PRO A 38 -10.51 2.81 19.20
C PRO A 38 -11.58 3.65 18.51
N ALA A 39 -12.66 3.95 19.21
CA ALA A 39 -13.71 4.82 18.71
C ALA A 39 -13.14 6.22 18.39
N GLY A 40 -13.53 6.79 17.25
CA GLY A 40 -13.14 8.14 16.85
C GLY A 40 -11.77 8.29 16.19
N LEU A 41 -10.94 7.23 16.14
CA LEU A 41 -9.62 7.29 15.47
C LEU A 41 -9.64 6.85 13.99
N GLY A 42 -10.80 6.54 13.43
CA GLY A 42 -10.98 6.37 11.97
C GLY A 42 -10.10 5.30 11.33
N GLY A 43 -10.05 4.10 11.93
CA GLY A 43 -9.25 2.99 11.39
C GLY A 43 -9.90 2.25 10.21
N ALA A 44 -9.07 1.57 9.43
CA ALA A 44 -9.48 0.77 8.29
C ALA A 44 -10.30 -0.46 8.72
N VAL A 45 -11.38 -0.71 8.00
CA VAL A 45 -12.34 -1.80 8.27
C VAL A 45 -12.42 -2.71 7.07
N ASP A 46 -12.35 -4.01 7.33
CA ASP A 46 -12.45 -5.04 6.29
C ASP A 46 -13.83 -4.95 5.59
N GLY A 47 -13.84 -5.19 4.29
CA GLY A 47 -15.06 -5.27 3.51
C GLY A 47 -15.75 -6.64 3.62
N PRO A 48 -16.86 -6.83 2.89
CA PRO A 48 -17.70 -8.02 3.05
C PRO A 48 -17.19 -9.25 2.30
N TYR A 49 -16.18 -9.12 1.44
CA TYR A 49 -15.74 -10.21 0.57
C TYR A 49 -14.80 -11.18 1.28
N GLY A 50 -15.01 -12.48 1.04
CA GLY A 50 -14.00 -13.51 1.27
C GLY A 50 -12.85 -13.41 0.26
N MET A 51 -11.85 -14.27 0.39
CA MET A 51 -10.69 -14.30 -0.52
C MET A 51 -10.50 -15.70 -1.10
N VAL A 52 -10.41 -15.79 -2.42
CA VAL A 52 -10.00 -17.00 -3.14
C VAL A 52 -8.66 -16.78 -3.84
N THR A 53 -7.80 -17.78 -3.82
CA THR A 53 -6.45 -17.71 -4.39
C THR A 53 -6.38 -18.51 -5.69
N GLN A 54 -5.83 -17.90 -6.73
CA GLN A 54 -5.40 -18.57 -7.94
C GLN A 54 -3.88 -18.53 -8.02
N VAL A 55 -3.27 -19.68 -8.26
CA VAL A 55 -1.83 -19.86 -8.41
C VAL A 55 -1.48 -19.82 -9.89
N VAL A 56 -0.47 -19.04 -10.25
CA VAL A 56 0.03 -18.88 -11.63
C VAL A 56 1.55 -19.12 -11.60
N PRO A 57 2.11 -20.05 -12.39
CA PRO A 57 3.55 -20.23 -12.44
C PRO A 57 4.26 -18.96 -12.90
N ASP A 58 5.37 -18.60 -12.25
CA ASP A 58 6.16 -17.43 -12.64
C ASP A 58 7.10 -17.76 -13.83
N PRO A 59 6.90 -17.15 -15.02
CA PRO A 59 7.75 -17.44 -16.18
C PRO A 59 9.17 -16.84 -16.04
N ALA A 60 9.33 -15.80 -15.22
CA ALA A 60 10.60 -15.09 -15.02
C ALA A 60 11.32 -15.56 -13.74
N PHE A 61 10.63 -16.30 -12.87
CA PHE A 61 11.23 -16.95 -11.71
C PHE A 61 10.82 -18.43 -11.59
N PRO A 62 11.42 -19.32 -12.41
CA PRO A 62 11.04 -20.74 -12.45
C PRO A 62 11.03 -21.43 -11.09
N GLY A 63 9.98 -22.19 -10.83
CA GLY A 63 9.77 -22.89 -9.56
C GLY A 63 9.19 -22.02 -8.45
N GLN A 64 8.78 -20.78 -8.76
CA GLN A 64 7.97 -19.94 -7.89
C GLN A 64 6.59 -19.67 -8.49
N ASP A 65 5.68 -19.27 -7.62
CA ASP A 65 4.29 -19.00 -7.96
C ASP A 65 3.93 -17.53 -7.75
N ILE A 66 3.26 -16.96 -8.74
CA ILE A 66 2.50 -15.71 -8.63
C ILE A 66 1.14 -16.04 -8.03
N LEU A 67 0.69 -15.22 -7.10
CA LEU A 67 -0.62 -15.37 -6.48
C LEU A 67 -1.56 -14.26 -6.93
N VAL A 68 -2.70 -14.68 -7.48
CA VAL A 68 -3.82 -13.80 -7.80
C VAL A 68 -4.91 -14.03 -6.76
N LEU A 69 -5.05 -13.09 -5.83
CA LEU A 69 -5.98 -13.15 -4.71
C LEU A 69 -7.22 -12.32 -5.04
N LYS A 70 -8.40 -12.95 -5.07
CA LYS A 70 -9.62 -12.36 -5.63
C LYS A 70 -10.74 -12.30 -4.58
N PRO A 71 -11.62 -11.28 -4.65
CA PRO A 71 -12.80 -11.21 -3.79
C PRO A 71 -13.77 -12.33 -4.14
N GLU A 72 -14.10 -13.17 -3.16
CA GLU A 72 -15.03 -14.28 -3.33
C GLU A 72 -16.44 -13.78 -3.62
N GLY A 73 -17.07 -14.29 -4.68
CA GLY A 73 -18.45 -13.95 -5.04
C GLY A 73 -18.63 -12.53 -5.61
N ALA A 74 -17.56 -11.85 -6.02
CA ALA A 74 -17.69 -10.57 -6.70
C ALA A 74 -18.49 -10.71 -8.01
N PRO A 75 -19.42 -9.79 -8.31
CA PRO A 75 -20.38 -9.95 -9.42
C PRO A 75 -19.78 -9.73 -10.81
N GLY A 76 -18.49 -9.38 -10.90
CA GLY A 76 -17.80 -9.11 -12.16
C GLY A 76 -16.32 -8.75 -11.96
N PRO A 77 -15.65 -8.28 -13.02
CA PRO A 77 -14.25 -7.88 -12.96
C PRO A 77 -14.03 -6.80 -11.89
N SER A 78 -13.03 -7.02 -11.05
CA SER A 78 -12.73 -6.17 -9.90
C SER A 78 -11.47 -5.33 -10.15
N PRO A 79 -11.34 -4.11 -9.56
CA PRO A 79 -10.12 -3.32 -9.65
C PRO A 79 -8.89 -4.14 -9.26
N VAL A 80 -7.74 -3.84 -9.85
CA VAL A 80 -6.50 -4.59 -9.61
C VAL A 80 -5.54 -3.78 -8.76
N ILE A 81 -4.89 -4.42 -7.80
CA ILE A 81 -3.76 -3.87 -7.07
C ILE A 81 -2.56 -4.78 -7.28
N LEU A 82 -1.51 -4.23 -7.89
CA LEU A 82 -0.21 -4.89 -8.06
C LEU A 82 0.63 -4.61 -6.81
N LEU A 83 0.98 -5.65 -6.06
CA LEU A 83 1.74 -5.51 -4.82
C LEU A 83 3.20 -5.94 -5.00
N ALA A 84 4.10 -4.96 -4.99
CA ALA A 84 5.55 -5.15 -5.05
C ALA A 84 6.15 -5.24 -3.63
N HIS A 85 6.62 -6.43 -3.27
CA HIS A 85 7.12 -6.69 -1.92
C HIS A 85 8.52 -6.11 -1.68
N GLY A 86 8.89 -5.91 -0.41
CA GLY A 86 10.25 -5.53 0.02
C GLY A 86 11.30 -6.64 -0.14
N TYR A 87 12.56 -6.35 0.19
CA TYR A 87 13.65 -7.33 0.14
C TYR A 87 13.53 -8.34 1.29
N GLY A 88 13.50 -9.65 1.00
CA GLY A 88 13.32 -10.72 2.01
C GLY A 88 12.02 -11.53 1.88
N PRO A 89 10.84 -10.93 1.74
CA PRO A 89 9.59 -11.66 1.62
C PRO A 89 9.40 -12.23 0.21
N ASN A 90 9.75 -13.50 -0.02
CA ASN A 90 9.25 -14.25 -1.18
C ASN A 90 7.89 -14.94 -0.89
N ARG A 91 7.27 -14.61 0.25
CA ARG A 91 6.00 -15.18 0.69
C ARG A 91 5.00 -14.05 0.94
N TRP A 92 3.86 -14.13 0.27
CA TRP A 92 2.76 -13.19 0.44
C TRP A 92 2.27 -13.08 1.89
N THR A 93 2.50 -14.11 2.72
CA THR A 93 2.09 -14.14 4.13
C THR A 93 2.71 -13.01 4.96
N PHE A 94 3.84 -12.43 4.51
CA PHE A 94 4.41 -11.23 5.13
C PHE A 94 3.52 -10.00 5.01
N TYR A 95 2.62 -9.94 4.02
CA TYR A 95 1.66 -8.85 3.82
C TYR A 95 0.21 -9.33 3.97
N GLU A 96 0.00 -10.49 4.60
CA GLU A 96 -1.31 -11.16 4.62
C GLU A 96 -2.44 -10.25 5.10
N ASP A 97 -2.23 -9.50 6.18
CA ASP A 97 -3.27 -8.61 6.71
C ASP A 97 -3.67 -7.53 5.70
N MET A 98 -2.69 -6.92 5.02
CA MET A 98 -2.97 -5.91 3.99
C MET A 98 -3.62 -6.53 2.75
N ILE A 99 -3.11 -7.66 2.28
CA ILE A 99 -3.67 -8.36 1.11
C ILE A 99 -5.11 -8.76 1.38
N ARG A 100 -5.39 -9.38 2.53
CA ARG A 100 -6.76 -9.78 2.92
C ARG A 100 -7.67 -8.58 3.05
N HIS A 101 -7.18 -7.49 3.65
CA HIS A 101 -7.95 -6.27 3.77
C HIS A 101 -8.34 -5.72 2.39
N LEU A 102 -7.37 -5.53 1.48
CA LEU A 102 -7.61 -5.04 0.12
C LEU A 102 -8.55 -5.96 -0.68
N VAL A 103 -8.40 -7.28 -0.56
CA VAL A 103 -9.32 -8.23 -1.21
C VAL A 103 -10.72 -8.16 -0.61
N SER A 104 -10.83 -8.06 0.72
CA SER A 104 -12.14 -7.94 1.39
C SER A 104 -12.90 -6.68 0.97
N ARG A 105 -12.18 -5.63 0.56
CA ARG A 105 -12.69 -4.37 0.00
C ARG A 105 -13.08 -4.47 -1.47
N GLY A 106 -12.86 -5.62 -2.12
CA GLY A 106 -13.31 -5.90 -3.48
C GLY A 106 -12.26 -5.69 -4.57
N ALA A 107 -10.97 -5.63 -4.23
CA ALA A 107 -9.89 -5.58 -5.21
C ALA A 107 -9.31 -6.98 -5.48
N VAL A 108 -8.88 -7.25 -6.72
CA VAL A 108 -7.94 -8.32 -7.01
C VAL A 108 -6.55 -7.86 -6.62
N VAL A 109 -5.84 -8.61 -5.79
CA VAL A 109 -4.45 -8.33 -5.45
C VAL A 109 -3.54 -9.33 -6.14
N VAL A 110 -2.53 -8.85 -6.85
CA VAL A 110 -1.50 -9.69 -7.47
C VAL A 110 -0.20 -9.58 -6.68
N TYR A 111 0.32 -10.72 -6.26
CA TYR A 111 1.61 -10.85 -5.59
C TYR A 111 2.56 -11.66 -6.47
N ALA A 112 3.61 -11.02 -6.99
CA ALA A 112 4.67 -11.67 -7.77
C ALA A 112 5.97 -11.73 -6.94
N PRO A 113 6.58 -12.91 -6.75
CA PRO A 113 7.86 -13.03 -6.06
C PRO A 113 9.04 -12.66 -6.97
N TYR A 114 10.18 -12.30 -6.41
CA TYR A 114 11.45 -12.15 -7.15
C TYR A 114 12.64 -12.70 -6.36
N PRO A 115 13.75 -13.10 -7.04
CA PRO A 115 14.90 -13.70 -6.37
C PRO A 115 15.66 -12.69 -5.51
N LEU A 116 15.98 -13.10 -4.28
CA LEU A 116 16.78 -12.28 -3.36
C LEU A 116 18.27 -12.41 -3.65
N LEU A 117 18.73 -13.64 -3.87
CA LEU A 117 20.14 -13.96 -4.05
C LEU A 117 20.46 -14.17 -5.53
N GLY A 118 21.73 -13.93 -5.90
CA GLY A 118 22.24 -14.09 -7.26
C GLY A 118 22.83 -12.81 -7.83
N ALA A 119 23.48 -12.93 -9.00
CA ALA A 119 24.19 -11.84 -9.67
C ALA A 119 23.27 -10.79 -10.33
N MET A 120 21.95 -10.95 -10.22
CA MET A 120 20.98 -10.03 -10.80
C MET A 120 21.00 -8.70 -10.04
N GLY A 121 21.05 -7.58 -10.78
CA GLY A 121 20.95 -6.24 -10.22
C GLY A 121 19.53 -5.86 -9.79
N PRO A 122 19.31 -4.68 -9.20
CA PRO A 122 17.99 -4.20 -8.82
C PRO A 122 17.01 -4.13 -9.99
N LEU A 123 17.42 -3.59 -11.14
CA LEU A 123 16.57 -3.44 -12.32
C LEU A 123 16.06 -4.80 -12.84
N GLY A 124 16.92 -5.82 -12.91
CA GLY A 124 16.48 -7.17 -13.33
C GLY A 124 15.43 -7.79 -12.41
N ARG A 125 15.41 -7.43 -11.11
CA ARG A 125 14.33 -7.87 -10.21
C ARG A 125 13.03 -7.11 -10.46
N TYR A 126 13.10 -5.85 -10.91
CA TYR A 126 11.91 -5.10 -11.34
C TYR A 126 11.32 -5.70 -12.62
N ASP A 127 12.18 -6.15 -13.55
CA ASP A 127 11.74 -6.86 -14.75
C ASP A 127 11.00 -8.17 -14.39
N ILE A 128 11.51 -8.93 -13.41
CA ILE A 128 10.82 -10.14 -12.91
C ILE A 128 9.46 -9.79 -12.30
N LEU A 129 9.39 -8.75 -11.45
CA LEU A 129 8.12 -8.28 -10.88
C LEU A 129 7.10 -7.95 -11.99
N TRP A 130 7.55 -7.20 -12.99
CA TRP A 130 6.70 -6.80 -14.11
C TRP A 130 6.21 -8.00 -14.93
N ALA A 131 7.12 -8.91 -15.29
CA ALA A 131 6.77 -10.14 -15.99
C ALA A 131 5.76 -10.99 -15.20
N GLY A 132 5.90 -11.06 -13.88
CA GLY A 132 4.95 -11.73 -13.00
C GLY A 132 3.56 -11.09 -13.02
N PHE A 133 3.49 -9.75 -12.99
CA PHE A 133 2.20 -9.05 -13.14
C PHE A 133 1.56 -9.27 -14.51
N GLN A 134 2.35 -9.26 -15.59
CA GLN A 134 1.84 -9.56 -16.93
C GLN A 134 1.31 -11.00 -17.02
N ALA A 135 2.00 -11.98 -16.44
CA ALA A 135 1.56 -13.37 -16.41
C ALA A 135 0.27 -13.56 -15.60
N ALA A 136 0.12 -12.86 -14.46
CA ALA A 136 -1.13 -12.84 -13.71
C ALA A 136 -2.30 -12.27 -14.53
N VAL A 137 -2.07 -11.15 -15.23
CA VAL A 137 -3.09 -10.54 -16.10
C VAL A 137 -3.45 -11.47 -17.25
N ALA A 138 -2.49 -12.16 -17.87
CA ALA A 138 -2.76 -13.14 -18.91
C ALA A 138 -3.62 -14.32 -18.39
N ALA A 139 -3.34 -14.79 -17.17
CA ALA A 139 -4.02 -15.95 -16.59
C ALA A 139 -5.38 -15.64 -15.93
N ALA A 140 -5.58 -14.40 -15.44
CA ALA A 140 -6.75 -14.03 -14.65
C ALA A 140 -7.44 -12.74 -15.12
N GLY A 141 -7.06 -12.21 -16.29
CA GLY A 141 -7.60 -10.97 -16.89
C GLY A 141 -9.13 -10.88 -16.94
N PRO A 142 -9.89 -11.95 -17.23
CA PRO A 142 -11.36 -11.89 -17.20
C PRO A 142 -11.96 -11.52 -15.83
N ALA A 143 -11.23 -11.71 -14.73
CA ALA A 143 -11.64 -11.32 -13.39
C ALA A 143 -11.13 -9.91 -12.98
N MET A 144 -10.34 -9.26 -13.84
CA MET A 144 -9.63 -8.02 -13.55
C MET A 144 -10.19 -6.85 -14.37
N ASP A 145 -10.54 -5.77 -13.69
CA ASP A 145 -10.83 -4.49 -14.33
C ASP A 145 -9.53 -3.68 -14.50
N LEU A 146 -8.80 -3.93 -15.58
CA LEU A 146 -7.54 -3.24 -15.87
C LEU A 146 -7.71 -1.75 -16.20
N THR A 147 -8.95 -1.24 -16.25
CA THR A 147 -9.16 0.21 -16.33
C THR A 147 -9.07 0.89 -14.97
N ARG A 148 -9.03 0.13 -13.86
CA ARG A 148 -8.90 0.61 -12.48
C ARG A 148 -7.76 -0.15 -11.80
N VAL A 149 -6.57 0.47 -11.73
CA VAL A 149 -5.34 -0.22 -11.29
C VAL A 149 -4.56 0.59 -10.26
N GLY A 150 -4.24 -0.03 -9.13
CA GLY A 150 -3.36 0.49 -8.10
C GLY A 150 -2.01 -0.25 -8.10
N ILE A 151 -0.95 0.43 -7.69
CA ILE A 151 0.36 -0.19 -7.42
C ILE A 151 0.77 0.17 -6.00
N ILE A 152 1.00 -0.85 -5.17
CA ILE A 152 1.51 -0.67 -3.81
C ILE A 152 2.88 -1.32 -3.75
N GLY A 153 3.87 -0.61 -3.23
CA GLY A 153 5.22 -1.12 -3.06
C GLY A 153 5.75 -0.86 -1.67
N HIS A 154 6.45 -1.83 -1.09
CA HIS A 154 7.15 -1.67 0.20
C HIS A 154 8.66 -1.82 0.05
N SER A 155 9.46 -0.96 0.69
CA SER A 155 10.93 -1.09 0.73
C SER A 155 11.51 -1.18 -0.68
N PHE A 156 12.23 -2.25 -1.02
CA PHE A 156 12.69 -2.53 -2.40
C PHE A 156 11.56 -2.41 -3.43
N GLY A 157 10.40 -3.01 -3.17
CA GLY A 157 9.22 -2.90 -4.04
C GLY A 157 8.62 -1.49 -4.05
N GLY A 158 8.82 -0.69 -3.00
CA GLY A 158 8.48 0.73 -2.97
C GLY A 158 9.32 1.55 -3.95
N GLY A 159 10.61 1.23 -4.06
CA GLY A 159 11.50 1.80 -5.09
C GLY A 159 11.15 1.31 -6.51
N ALA A 160 10.50 0.16 -6.65
CA ALA A 160 10.05 -0.36 -7.94
C ALA A 160 8.81 0.35 -8.49
N VAL A 161 8.05 1.06 -7.65
CA VAL A 161 6.75 1.62 -8.04
C VAL A 161 6.84 2.60 -9.22
N PRO A 162 7.81 3.54 -9.31
CA PRO A 162 7.93 4.40 -10.49
C PRO A 162 8.11 3.61 -11.79
N PHE A 163 8.97 2.59 -11.78
CA PHE A 163 9.22 1.70 -12.92
C PHE A 163 7.94 0.96 -13.31
N LEU A 164 7.28 0.33 -12.33
CA LEU A 164 6.05 -0.43 -12.54
C LEU A 164 4.90 0.48 -13.01
N ALA A 165 4.81 1.71 -12.51
CA ALA A 165 3.79 2.67 -12.88
C ALA A 165 3.95 3.16 -14.31
N HIS A 166 5.19 3.39 -14.76
CA HIS A 166 5.47 3.72 -16.16
C HIS A 166 5.01 2.59 -17.09
N HIS A 167 5.43 1.35 -16.83
CA HIS A 167 4.99 0.19 -17.62
C HIS A 167 3.47 -0.02 -17.59
N ALA A 168 2.84 0.02 -16.41
CA ALA A 168 1.41 -0.23 -16.28
C ALA A 168 0.55 0.89 -16.89
N PHE A 169 0.84 2.16 -16.55
CA PHE A 169 -0.05 3.27 -16.87
C PHE A 169 0.28 3.96 -18.19
N VAL A 170 1.56 3.99 -18.58
CA VAL A 170 2.01 4.65 -19.82
C VAL A 170 2.05 3.64 -20.97
N GLU A 171 2.76 2.53 -20.80
CA GLU A 171 2.96 1.58 -21.92
C GLU A 171 1.75 0.68 -22.15
N GLN A 172 1.16 0.12 -21.08
CA GLN A 172 -0.02 -0.75 -21.20
C GLN A 172 -1.35 0.01 -21.20
N GLY A 173 -1.36 1.28 -20.81
CA GLY A 173 -2.57 2.09 -20.69
C GLY A 173 -3.57 1.57 -19.64
N TRP A 174 -3.11 0.80 -18.66
CA TRP A 174 -3.93 0.35 -17.54
C TRP A 174 -4.30 1.54 -16.64
N GLY A 175 -5.38 1.41 -15.88
CA GLY A 175 -5.80 2.46 -14.94
C GLY A 175 -6.46 3.69 -15.57
N ARG A 176 -6.87 3.63 -16.85
CA ARG A 176 -7.49 4.75 -17.59
C ARG A 176 -8.76 5.36 -16.96
N ARG A 177 -9.48 4.63 -16.11
CA ARG A 177 -10.66 5.12 -15.36
C ARG A 177 -10.35 5.42 -13.90
N GLY A 178 -9.14 5.12 -13.44
CA GLY A 178 -8.76 5.23 -12.03
C GLY A 178 -7.42 4.57 -11.79
N ALA A 179 -6.46 5.31 -11.27
CA ALA A 179 -5.16 4.75 -10.95
C ALA A 179 -4.58 5.38 -9.68
N PHE A 180 -3.82 4.59 -8.93
CA PHE A 180 -3.02 5.13 -7.83
C PHE A 180 -1.69 4.41 -7.65
N THR A 181 -0.75 5.10 -7.03
CA THR A 181 0.49 4.52 -6.48
C THR A 181 0.56 4.76 -4.98
N LEU A 182 1.10 3.79 -4.24
CA LEU A 182 1.42 3.94 -2.82
C LEU A 182 2.79 3.32 -2.52
N MET A 183 3.75 4.16 -2.16
CA MET A 183 5.12 3.77 -1.81
C MET A 183 5.28 3.78 -0.29
N LEU A 184 5.45 2.60 0.31
CA LEU A 184 5.66 2.40 1.74
C LEU A 184 7.16 2.26 2.00
N ALA A 185 7.77 3.17 2.75
CA ALA A 185 9.20 3.20 3.07
C ALA A 185 10.11 2.87 1.86
N PRO A 186 9.96 3.56 0.71
CA PRO A 186 10.63 3.17 -0.52
C PRO A 186 12.16 3.13 -0.37
N TRP A 187 12.76 2.11 -0.97
CA TRP A 187 14.20 2.05 -1.21
C TRP A 187 14.56 2.79 -2.52
N TYR A 188 15.78 2.62 -3.02
CA TYR A 188 16.26 3.21 -4.27
C TYR A 188 15.36 2.87 -5.46
N ALA A 189 15.03 3.88 -6.25
CA ALA A 189 14.23 3.74 -7.47
C ALA A 189 15.13 3.66 -8.71
N TYR A 190 15.18 2.48 -9.33
CA TYR A 190 15.96 2.22 -10.54
C TYR A 190 15.08 2.23 -11.80
N GLY A 191 15.70 2.54 -12.94
CA GLY A 191 15.04 2.43 -14.26
C GLY A 191 13.92 3.44 -14.49
N THR A 192 13.88 4.53 -13.71
CA THR A 192 12.93 5.62 -13.89
C THR A 192 13.60 6.96 -13.58
N ASP A 193 13.72 7.81 -14.59
CA ASP A 193 14.15 9.20 -14.46
C ASP A 193 12.95 10.16 -14.33
N ASP A 194 13.23 11.44 -14.12
CA ASP A 194 12.21 12.50 -14.02
C ASP A 194 11.34 12.62 -15.28
N ALA A 195 11.91 12.40 -16.47
CA ALA A 195 11.18 12.50 -17.72
C ALA A 195 10.15 11.37 -17.85
N GLN A 196 10.48 10.17 -17.40
CA GLN A 196 9.57 9.04 -17.32
C GLN A 196 8.50 9.26 -16.23
N MET A 197 8.86 9.78 -15.05
CA MET A 197 7.87 10.13 -14.02
C MET A 197 6.88 11.20 -14.50
N ALA A 198 7.34 12.18 -15.28
CA ALA A 198 6.49 13.23 -15.85
C ALA A 198 5.47 12.72 -16.88
N GLN A 199 5.67 11.50 -17.43
CA GLN A 199 4.74 10.88 -18.38
C GLN A 199 3.54 10.22 -17.70
N LEU A 200 3.52 10.09 -16.37
CA LEU A 200 2.41 9.47 -15.66
C LEU A 200 1.09 10.20 -15.99
N PRO A 201 0.01 9.46 -16.33
CA PRO A 201 -1.27 10.08 -16.66
C PRO A 201 -1.80 10.99 -15.55
N ALA A 202 -2.43 12.10 -15.94
CA ALA A 202 -2.95 13.09 -15.00
C ALA A 202 -4.01 12.54 -14.04
N ASN A 203 -4.59 11.36 -14.29
CA ASN A 203 -5.58 10.72 -13.43
C ASN A 203 -4.96 9.82 -12.33
N VAL A 204 -3.63 9.69 -12.27
CA VAL A 204 -2.94 8.87 -11.25
C VAL A 204 -2.84 9.66 -9.94
N LEU A 205 -3.43 9.11 -8.87
CA LEU A 205 -3.19 9.58 -7.49
C LEU A 205 -1.88 8.99 -6.96
N GLN A 206 -1.08 9.77 -6.25
CA GLN A 206 0.23 9.31 -5.80
C GLN A 206 0.40 9.49 -4.30
N GLY A 207 0.77 8.42 -3.60
CA GLY A 207 0.97 8.38 -2.16
C GLY A 207 2.38 7.92 -1.79
N TRP A 208 2.99 8.61 -0.82
CA TRP A 208 4.23 8.19 -0.17
C TRP A 208 3.97 8.09 1.33
N GLN A 209 4.46 7.03 1.95
CA GLN A 209 4.36 6.82 3.38
C GLN A 209 5.71 6.46 3.98
N VAL A 210 6.13 7.22 5.00
CA VAL A 210 7.34 6.96 5.79
C VAL A 210 6.98 6.72 7.26
N TYR A 211 7.91 6.14 8.03
CA TYR A 211 7.68 5.74 9.42
C TYR A 211 8.73 6.39 10.32
N ASP A 212 8.31 7.08 11.38
CA ASP A 212 9.23 7.87 12.22
C ASP A 212 10.36 7.06 12.89
N GLY A 213 10.12 5.78 13.15
CA GLY A 213 11.06 4.81 13.69
C GLY A 213 11.83 4.03 12.63
N ASP A 214 11.66 4.32 11.34
CA ASP A 214 12.48 3.69 10.28
C ASP A 214 13.96 4.09 10.45
N THR A 215 14.84 3.10 10.34
CA THR A 215 16.30 3.20 10.35
C THR A 215 16.93 2.35 9.24
N VAL A 216 16.11 1.87 8.29
CA VAL A 216 16.53 1.03 7.17
C VAL A 216 16.65 1.87 5.91
N ASN A 217 15.59 2.55 5.48
CA ASN A 217 15.58 3.36 4.27
C ASN A 217 15.49 4.85 4.61
N ASP A 218 16.44 5.65 4.14
CA ASP A 218 16.41 7.11 4.31
C ASP A 218 15.15 7.72 3.69
N HIS A 219 14.41 8.51 4.48
CA HIS A 219 13.19 9.19 4.05
C HIS A 219 13.41 10.14 2.87
N ARG A 220 14.65 10.61 2.64
CA ARG A 220 15.04 11.39 1.46
C ARG A 220 14.63 10.69 0.16
N MET A 221 14.64 9.37 0.10
CA MET A 221 14.19 8.62 -1.09
C MET A 221 12.72 8.89 -1.40
N ALA A 222 11.84 8.88 -0.39
CA ALA A 222 10.43 9.21 -0.56
C ALA A 222 10.22 10.70 -0.85
N VAL A 223 11.00 11.57 -0.21
CA VAL A 223 10.90 13.03 -0.37
C VAL A 223 11.31 13.47 -1.79
N ASP A 224 12.38 12.88 -2.32
CA ASP A 224 12.83 13.07 -3.71
C ASP A 224 11.73 12.67 -4.70
N LEU A 225 11.29 11.41 -4.64
CA LEU A 225 10.21 10.91 -5.51
C LEU A 225 8.93 11.74 -5.39
N TYR A 226 8.57 12.17 -4.18
CA TYR A 226 7.49 13.13 -4.00
C TYR A 226 7.79 14.38 -4.81
N ARG A 227 8.84 15.14 -4.52
CA ARG A 227 9.19 16.43 -5.15
C ARG A 227 9.19 16.38 -6.68
N HIS A 228 9.75 15.33 -7.25
CA HIS A 228 9.87 15.16 -8.70
C HIS A 228 8.63 14.55 -9.39
N ALA A 229 7.68 14.00 -8.63
CA ALA A 229 6.45 13.48 -9.21
C ALA A 229 5.51 14.59 -9.74
N PRO A 230 4.82 14.35 -10.87
CA PRO A 230 3.83 15.30 -11.37
C PRO A 230 2.70 15.48 -10.36
N THR A 231 2.11 16.69 -10.30
CA THR A 231 1.01 16.97 -9.37
C THR A 231 -0.27 16.20 -9.72
N GLY A 232 -0.46 15.86 -11.00
CA GLY A 232 -1.51 14.95 -11.49
C GLY A 232 -2.89 15.16 -10.84
N ALA A 233 -3.53 14.05 -10.47
CA ALA A 233 -4.79 14.01 -9.73
C ALA A 233 -4.62 14.32 -8.24
N GLY A 234 -3.37 14.35 -7.76
CA GLY A 234 -3.01 14.63 -6.39
C GLY A 234 -1.80 13.82 -5.94
N ARG A 235 -0.98 14.46 -5.11
CA ARG A 235 0.20 13.87 -4.47
C ARG A 235 0.12 14.05 -2.97
N TYR A 236 0.33 12.97 -2.23
CA TYR A 236 0.10 12.90 -0.80
C TYR A 236 1.29 12.29 -0.10
N PHE A 237 1.87 13.02 0.85
CA PHE A 237 2.95 12.51 1.68
C PHE A 237 2.44 12.28 3.09
N PHE A 238 2.64 11.07 3.58
CA PHE A 238 2.18 10.62 4.88
C PHE A 238 3.34 10.18 5.75
N GLN A 239 3.27 10.52 7.02
CA GLN A 239 4.16 10.04 8.05
C GLN A 239 3.35 9.25 9.08
N VAL A 240 3.80 8.04 9.37
CA VAL A 240 3.27 7.21 10.45
C VAL A 240 4.14 7.43 11.69
N ASN A 241 3.50 7.71 12.82
CA ASN A 241 4.21 8.03 14.06
C ASN A 241 4.12 6.92 15.10
N SER A 242 5.25 6.62 15.71
CA SER A 242 5.34 5.86 16.95
C SER A 242 4.70 6.64 18.10
N GLY A 243 4.26 5.94 19.13
CA GLY A 243 3.72 6.55 20.35
C GLY A 243 2.91 5.59 21.20
N ASP A 244 2.40 6.11 22.32
CA ASP A 244 1.57 5.37 23.24
C ASP A 244 0.10 5.76 23.08
N LEU A 245 -0.71 4.81 22.60
CA LEU A 245 -2.13 5.04 22.41
C LEU A 245 -2.92 4.62 23.65
N ARG A 246 -3.78 5.51 24.14
CA ARG A 246 -4.71 5.27 25.25
C ARG A 246 -6.13 5.71 24.85
N TRP A 247 -7.12 4.88 25.16
CA TRP A 247 -8.53 5.17 24.89
C TRP A 247 -9.45 4.49 25.92
N PRO A 248 -10.69 4.98 26.10
CA PRO A 248 -11.68 4.33 26.97
C PRO A 248 -11.95 2.88 26.54
N GLY A 249 -11.80 1.93 27.46
CA GLY A 249 -11.94 0.50 27.20
C GLY A 249 -10.71 -0.17 26.58
N GLY A 250 -9.61 0.57 26.39
CA GLY A 250 -8.30 0.02 26.05
C GLY A 250 -7.58 -0.65 27.24
N PRO A 251 -6.37 -1.19 27.02
CA PRO A 251 -5.60 -1.83 28.08
C PRO A 251 -5.09 -0.77 29.07
N ALA A 252 -5.02 -1.13 30.36
CA ALA A 252 -4.65 -0.19 31.43
C ALA A 252 -3.26 0.45 31.25
N GLY A 253 -2.32 -0.26 30.61
CA GLY A 253 -0.98 0.26 30.29
C GLY A 253 -0.90 1.14 29.04
N GLY A 254 -1.99 1.24 28.26
CA GLY A 254 -1.95 1.75 26.90
C GLY A 254 -1.33 0.76 25.91
N CYS A 255 -1.25 1.17 24.65
CA CYS A 255 -0.63 0.42 23.57
C CYS A 255 0.60 1.17 23.06
N PRO A 256 1.83 0.70 23.36
CA PRO A 256 3.00 1.20 22.67
C PRO A 256 2.96 0.75 21.21
N LEU A 257 3.05 1.72 20.31
CA LEU A 257 3.04 1.51 18.87
C LEU A 257 4.37 2.01 18.30
N THR A 258 5.05 1.13 17.57
CA THR A 258 6.29 1.48 16.86
C THR A 258 6.01 1.53 15.37
N ALA A 259 6.28 2.68 14.77
CA ALA A 259 6.27 2.88 13.33
C ALA A 259 7.70 2.68 12.81
N ASP A 260 8.09 1.47 12.45
CA ASP A 260 9.41 1.16 11.90
C ASP A 260 9.31 0.70 10.43
N HIS A 261 10.46 0.32 9.87
CA HIS A 261 10.54 -0.15 8.49
C HIS A 261 9.59 -1.32 8.18
N LEU A 262 9.36 -2.22 9.14
CA LEU A 262 8.56 -3.42 8.97
C LEU A 262 7.08 -3.18 9.29
N THR A 263 6.65 -1.98 9.63
CA THR A 263 5.24 -1.69 9.97
C THR A 263 4.24 -2.18 8.93
N PRO A 264 4.49 -2.16 7.60
CA PRO A 264 3.59 -2.79 6.62
C PRO A 264 3.40 -4.31 6.75
N ASN A 265 4.33 -5.01 7.42
CA ASN A 265 4.32 -6.46 7.51
C ASN A 265 3.25 -6.97 8.49
N ARG A 266 2.81 -8.21 8.32
CA ARG A 266 1.76 -8.88 9.11
C ARG A 266 1.95 -8.75 10.62
N ASP A 267 3.11 -9.11 11.13
CA ASP A 267 3.27 -9.26 12.59
C ASP A 267 3.76 -7.99 13.29
N ASN A 268 3.94 -6.89 12.55
CA ASN A 268 4.43 -5.64 13.12
C ASN A 268 3.30 -4.63 13.34
N ALA A 269 3.21 -4.11 14.57
CA ALA A 269 2.29 -3.06 14.99
C ALA A 269 0.87 -3.14 14.36
N PRO A 270 0.11 -4.24 14.54
CA PRO A 270 -1.12 -4.49 13.81
C PRO A 270 -2.22 -3.43 14.04
N LEU A 271 -2.33 -2.88 15.25
CA LEU A 271 -3.21 -1.74 15.51
C LEU A 271 -2.77 -0.49 14.73
N LEU A 272 -1.48 -0.19 14.71
CA LEU A 272 -0.95 0.96 13.97
C LEU A 272 -1.20 0.84 12.46
N LYS A 273 -1.06 -0.36 11.88
CA LYS A 273 -1.42 -0.59 10.47
C LYS A 273 -2.86 -0.22 10.19
N ARG A 274 -3.81 -0.62 11.05
CA ARG A 274 -5.22 -0.25 10.86
C ARG A 274 -5.50 1.23 11.07
N LEU A 275 -4.67 1.93 11.84
CA LEU A 275 -4.84 3.37 12.10
C LEU A 275 -4.13 4.28 11.09
N ALA A 276 -3.10 3.78 10.39
CA ALA A 276 -2.22 4.64 9.61
C ALA A 276 -1.78 4.10 8.25
N VAL A 277 -1.64 2.79 8.07
CA VAL A 277 -1.20 2.20 6.79
C VAL A 277 -2.39 1.93 5.88
N LEU A 278 -3.33 1.12 6.36
CA LEU A 278 -4.50 0.71 5.59
C LEU A 278 -5.43 1.88 5.24
N PRO A 279 -5.68 2.88 6.12
CA PRO A 279 -6.50 4.03 5.75
C PRO A 279 -5.96 4.83 4.56
N VAL A 280 -4.63 4.87 4.36
CA VAL A 280 -4.03 5.52 3.18
C VAL A 280 -4.33 4.71 1.92
N ALA A 281 -4.16 3.39 1.98
CA ALA A 281 -4.49 2.51 0.85
C ALA A 281 -5.98 2.58 0.49
N ASP A 282 -6.86 2.55 1.50
CA ASP A 282 -8.32 2.70 1.34
C ASP A 282 -8.67 4.03 0.68
N ALA A 283 -8.18 5.15 1.22
CA ALA A 283 -8.54 6.47 0.71
C ALA A 283 -8.05 6.70 -0.73
N LEU A 284 -6.86 6.22 -1.08
CA LEU A 284 -6.34 6.27 -2.45
C LEU A 284 -7.15 5.37 -3.39
N ALA A 285 -7.43 4.12 -2.99
CA ALA A 285 -8.19 3.18 -3.79
C ALA A 285 -9.64 3.63 -3.99
N ASP A 286 -10.32 4.09 -2.95
CA ASP A 286 -11.70 4.57 -3.00
C ASP A 286 -11.80 5.80 -3.93
N GLN A 287 -10.90 6.78 -3.79
CA GLN A 287 -10.90 7.95 -4.66
C GLN A 287 -10.49 7.62 -6.10
N ALA A 288 -9.56 6.67 -6.32
CA ALA A 288 -9.17 6.27 -7.67
C ALA A 288 -10.26 5.45 -8.36
N PHE A 289 -10.89 4.50 -7.67
CA PHE A 289 -11.74 3.47 -8.29
C PHE A 289 -13.22 3.81 -8.26
N VAL A 290 -13.64 4.67 -7.34
CA VAL A 290 -15.03 5.14 -7.17
C VAL A 290 -15.01 6.64 -6.79
N PRO A 291 -14.51 7.52 -7.68
CA PRO A 291 -14.34 8.94 -7.37
C PRO A 291 -15.68 9.61 -7.05
N SER A 292 -15.70 10.38 -5.96
CA SER A 292 -16.85 11.16 -5.51
C SER A 292 -16.38 12.35 -4.68
N ALA A 293 -17.27 13.30 -4.40
CA ALA A 293 -16.96 14.38 -3.46
C ALA A 293 -16.64 13.82 -2.05
N GLU A 294 -17.30 12.73 -1.64
CA GLU A 294 -17.09 12.10 -0.34
C GLU A 294 -15.71 11.45 -0.24
N THR A 295 -15.33 10.62 -1.22
CA THR A 295 -14.02 9.96 -1.26
C THR A 295 -12.88 10.97 -1.42
N ALA A 296 -13.09 12.06 -2.16
CA ALA A 296 -12.13 13.16 -2.25
C ALA A 296 -11.95 13.89 -0.91
N ASN A 297 -13.06 14.20 -0.22
CA ASN A 297 -13.02 14.83 1.09
C ASN A 297 -12.36 13.94 2.14
N HIS A 298 -12.62 12.63 2.09
CA HIS A 298 -12.00 11.65 2.98
C HIS A 298 -10.48 11.61 2.80
N LEU A 299 -10.00 11.50 1.55
CA LEU A 299 -8.57 11.54 1.23
C LEU A 299 -7.94 12.89 1.62
N ALA A 300 -8.63 14.00 1.42
CA ALA A 300 -8.15 15.32 1.79
C ALA A 300 -7.99 15.49 3.31
N ALA A 301 -8.92 14.94 4.10
CA ALA A 301 -8.94 14.99 5.56
C ALA A 301 -7.95 14.01 6.22
N LEU A 302 -7.46 13.01 5.49
CA LEU A 302 -6.58 12.00 6.03
C LEU A 302 -5.27 12.61 6.59
N GLY A 303 -4.92 12.24 7.83
CA GLY A 303 -3.74 12.74 8.53
C GLY A 303 -3.80 14.20 8.99
N GLN A 304 -4.98 14.83 9.02
CA GLN A 304 -5.20 16.22 9.45
C GLN A 304 -5.63 16.37 10.92
N ALA A 305 -5.69 15.28 11.70
CA ALA A 305 -6.07 15.34 13.12
C ALA A 305 -5.13 16.27 13.90
N LYS A 306 -5.69 17.18 14.71
CA LYS A 306 -4.93 18.24 15.40
C LYS A 306 -4.61 17.93 16.87
N ASP A 307 -5.44 17.13 17.53
CA ASP A 307 -5.35 16.90 18.98
C ASP A 307 -5.01 15.44 19.32
N GLY A 308 -4.21 15.26 20.38
CA GLY A 308 -3.84 13.94 20.90
C GLY A 308 -2.75 13.20 20.11
N TYR A 309 -2.69 11.88 20.31
CA TYR A 309 -1.79 11.00 19.55
C TYR A 309 -2.22 10.93 18.08
N ARG A 310 -1.26 11.13 17.18
CA ARG A 310 -1.47 11.22 15.73
C ARG A 310 -0.73 10.06 15.05
N PRO A 311 -1.34 8.88 14.91
CA PRO A 311 -0.70 7.73 14.28
C PRO A 311 -0.37 7.98 12.81
N LEU A 312 -1.09 8.90 12.15
CA LEU A 312 -0.89 9.31 10.77
C LEU A 312 -0.91 10.84 10.69
N VAL A 313 0.08 11.42 10.03
CA VAL A 313 0.17 12.84 9.72
C VAL A 313 0.38 13.02 8.22
N ARG A 314 -0.34 13.96 7.62
CA ARG A 314 -0.12 14.37 6.23
C ARG A 314 0.82 15.57 6.19
N ALA A 315 1.90 15.47 5.45
CA ALA A 315 2.86 16.56 5.24
C ALA A 315 2.61 17.24 3.89
N THR A 316 2.62 18.58 3.88
CA THR A 316 2.56 19.40 2.65
C THR A 316 3.94 19.82 2.16
N ASP A 317 4.93 19.88 3.06
CA ASP A 317 6.34 20.10 2.75
C ASP A 317 7.15 19.02 3.47
N PRO A 318 7.28 17.82 2.89
CA PRO A 318 7.93 16.70 3.55
C PRO A 318 9.44 16.90 3.58
N ALA A 319 10.03 16.60 4.74
CA ALA A 319 11.46 16.63 4.98
C ALA A 319 11.92 15.34 5.67
N PRO A 320 13.20 14.96 5.55
CA PRO A 320 13.75 13.81 6.25
C PRO A 320 13.70 14.05 7.76
N LEU A 321 13.31 13.02 8.52
CA LEU A 321 13.14 13.15 9.97
C LEU A 321 14.45 12.98 10.75
N LYS A 322 15.44 12.34 10.14
CA LYS A 322 16.72 12.01 10.77
C LYS A 322 17.89 12.29 9.81
N PRO A 323 19.10 12.48 10.35
CA PRO A 323 20.34 12.44 9.58
C PRO A 323 20.48 11.14 8.76
N GLN A 324 21.06 11.22 7.56
CA GLN A 324 21.13 10.07 6.63
C GLN A 324 21.97 8.90 7.17
N ASP A 325 22.96 9.18 8.02
CA ASP A 325 23.82 8.19 8.68
C ASP A 325 23.08 7.33 9.72
N THR A 326 21.83 7.68 10.07
CA THR A 326 20.96 6.84 10.91
C THR A 326 20.41 5.64 10.13
N TYR A 327 20.40 5.69 8.80
CA TYR A 327 19.77 4.68 7.95
C TYR A 327 20.77 3.66 7.43
N ARG A 328 20.38 2.38 7.41
CA ARG A 328 21.15 1.31 6.76
C ARG A 328 21.42 1.59 5.28
N TRP A 329 20.43 2.17 4.60
CA TRP A 329 20.50 2.58 3.20
C TRP A 329 20.36 4.10 3.15
N PRO A 330 21.49 4.83 3.24
CA PRO A 330 21.49 6.28 3.23
C PRO A 330 21.27 6.84 1.82
N TRP A 331 20.73 8.06 1.72
CA TRP A 331 20.52 8.73 0.43
C TRP A 331 21.80 8.82 -0.41
N ASN A 332 22.93 9.21 0.20
CA ASN A 332 24.21 9.40 -0.48
C ASN A 332 24.96 8.11 -0.87
N SER A 333 24.33 6.95 -0.77
CA SER A 333 24.93 5.70 -1.21
C SER A 333 25.21 5.73 -2.72
N GLN A 334 26.38 5.26 -3.15
CA GLN A 334 26.70 5.08 -4.58
C GLN A 334 25.75 4.12 -5.30
N GLN A 335 25.00 3.30 -4.55
CA GLN A 335 24.00 2.42 -5.13
C GLN A 335 22.72 3.17 -5.50
N ASN A 336 22.44 4.33 -4.90
CA ASN A 336 21.25 5.11 -5.18
C ASN A 336 21.40 5.80 -6.56
N PRO A 337 20.65 5.37 -7.59
CA PRO A 337 20.81 5.92 -8.94
C PRO A 337 20.32 7.38 -9.04
N ARG A 338 19.58 7.86 -8.03
CA ARG A 338 19.06 9.22 -7.97
C ARG A 338 19.96 10.18 -7.18
N THR A 339 21.17 9.74 -6.79
CA THR A 339 22.16 10.64 -6.19
C THR A 339 22.68 11.65 -7.21
N GLY A 340 22.13 12.87 -7.16
CA GLY A 340 22.49 13.97 -8.07
C GLY A 340 21.32 14.53 -8.86
N GLU A 341 20.19 13.82 -8.92
CA GLU A 341 18.91 14.37 -9.35
C GLU A 341 18.30 15.11 -8.15
N GLY A 342 18.45 16.44 -8.12
CA GLY A 342 17.93 17.27 -7.04
C GLY A 342 18.72 17.15 -5.74
N THR A 343 18.89 18.29 -5.05
CA THR A 343 19.14 18.23 -3.60
C THR A 343 17.75 18.10 -2.98
N PRO A 344 17.49 17.14 -2.07
CA PRO A 344 16.27 17.20 -1.30
C PRO A 344 16.23 18.53 -0.55
#